data_AF-A0A5K1CHU1-F1
#
_entry.id   AF-A0A5K1CHU1-F1
#
_cell.length_a   1.000
_cell.length_b   1.000
_cell.length_c   1.000
_cell.angle_alpha   90.00
_cell.angle_beta   90.00
_cell.angle_gamma   90.00
#
_symmetry.space_group_name_H-M   'P 1'
#
loop_
_entity.id
_entity.type
_entity.pdbx_description
1 polymer ?
#
loop_
_entity_poly.entity_id
_entity_poly.type
_entity_poly.pdbx_seq_one_letter_code
_entity_poly.pdbx_strand_id
1 'polypeptide(L)' 'VYGGEARISALRKLFPLMEDKKSLASKEELAQVDGKASLLAAVDYYVSMRSDVFISASAGNMHNAL' A
#
# COMPACT_ATOMS: atom_id res chain seq x y z
N VAL A 1 -8.32 -9.89 8.68
CA VAL A 1 -7.37 -10.87 9.25
C VAL A 1 -6.45 -10.27 10.33
N TYR A 2 -5.93 -9.03 10.20
CA TYR A 2 -5.00 -8.44 11.19
C TYR A 2 -5.53 -7.20 11.95
N GLY A 3 -6.83 -7.11 12.26
CA GLY A 3 -7.38 -5.98 13.04
C GLY A 3 -7.86 -4.77 12.22
N GLY A 4 -7.67 -4.77 10.89
CA GLY A 4 -8.38 -3.89 9.94
C GLY A 4 -8.39 -2.41 10.32
N GLU A 5 -9.58 -1.81 10.28
CA GLU A 5 -9.80 -0.38 10.57
C GLU A 5 -9.32 0.04 11.96
N ALA A 6 -9.46 -0.81 12.98
CA ALA A 6 -9.06 -0.44 14.34
C ALA A 6 -7.57 -0.08 14.41
N ARG A 7 -6.71 -0.83 13.70
CA ARG A 7 -5.27 -0.56 13.66
C ARG A 7 -4.91 0.62 12.76
N ILE A 8 -5.55 0.73 11.60
CA ILE A 8 -5.31 1.85 10.68
C ILE A 8 -5.79 3.17 11.29
N SER A 9 -6.85 3.18 12.11
CA SER A 9 -7.39 4.41 12.70
C SER A 9 -6.37 5.16 13.57
N ALA A 10 -5.54 4.43 14.33
CA ALA A 10 -4.48 5.03 15.14
C ALA A 10 -3.43 5.68 14.25
N LEU A 11 -3.09 5.04 13.13
CA LEU A 11 -2.12 5.54 12.18
C LEU A 11 -2.63 6.78 11.43
N ARG A 12 -3.90 6.80 11.01
CA ARG A 12 -4.54 7.97 10.38
C ARG A 12 -4.61 9.19 11.31
N LYS A 13 -4.71 9.00 12.63
CA LYS A 13 -4.64 10.10 13.61
C LYS A 13 -3.25 10.74 13.66
N LEU A 14 -2.19 9.95 13.52
CA LEU A 14 -0.80 10.43 13.53
C LEU A 14 -0.38 10.98 12.16
N PHE A 15 -0.91 10.39 11.09
CA PHE A 15 -0.61 10.73 9.70
C PHE A 15 -1.91 11.11 8.97
N PRO A 16 -2.37 12.38 9.11
CA PRO A 16 -3.67 12.80 8.58
C PRO A 16 -3.75 12.81 7.06
N LEU A 17 -2.60 12.84 6.36
CA LEU A 17 -2.50 12.77 4.90
C LEU A 17 -2.19 11.35 4.41
N MET A 18 -2.57 10.34 5.19
CA MET A 18 -2.36 8.93 4.84
C MET A 18 -3.33 8.49 3.75
N GLU A 19 -2.75 8.15 2.60
CA GLU A 19 -3.47 7.63 1.45
C GLU A 19 -3.15 6.15 1.20
N ASP A 20 -4.04 5.46 0.52
CA ASP A 20 -3.81 4.11 0.01
C ASP A 20 -4.14 4.04 -1.49
N LYS A 21 -3.74 2.97 -2.16
CA LYS A 21 -3.96 2.83 -3.60
C LYS A 21 -5.43 2.86 -4.02
N LYS A 22 -6.37 2.57 -3.11
CA LYS A 22 -7.80 2.62 -3.40
C LYS A 22 -8.35 4.04 -3.25
N SER A 23 -7.75 4.87 -2.40
CA SER A 23 -8.13 6.28 -2.30
C SER A 23 -7.52 7.14 -3.41
N LEU A 24 -6.36 6.74 -3.95
CA LEU A 24 -5.66 7.49 -5.00
C LEU A 24 -6.10 7.17 -6.43
N ALA A 25 -6.56 5.94 -6.69
CA ALA A 25 -6.92 5.51 -8.04
C ALA A 25 -8.42 5.65 -8.32
N SER A 26 -8.74 5.97 -9.58
CA SER A 26 -10.12 5.94 -10.07
C SER A 26 -10.69 4.52 -10.11
N LYS A 27 -12.02 4.40 -10.17
CA LYS A 27 -12.68 3.09 -10.27
C LYS A 27 -12.30 2.38 -11.57
N GLU A 28 -12.11 3.14 -12.64
CA GLU A 28 -11.75 2.66 -13.96
C GLU A 28 -10.32 2.08 -13.97
N GLU A 29 -9.37 2.73 -13.29
CA GLU A 29 -8.01 2.23 -13.13
C GLU A 29 -7.97 0.97 -12.26
N LEU A 30 -8.70 0.97 -11.13
CA LEU A 30 -8.78 -0.17 -10.23
C LEU A 30 -9.41 -1.40 -10.93
N ALA A 31 -10.40 -1.20 -11.79
CA ALA A 31 -11.05 -2.28 -12.53
C ALA A 31 -10.07 -3.06 -13.45
N GLN A 32 -9.00 -2.42 -13.95
CA GLN A 32 -8.03 -3.10 -14.81
C GLN A 32 -7.17 -4.13 -14.06
N VAL A 33 -7.00 -3.93 -12.75
CA VAL A 33 -6.16 -4.74 -11.87
C VAL A 33 -6.95 -5.52 -10.83
N ASP A 34 -8.28 -5.45 -10.88
CA ASP A 34 -9.14 -6.16 -9.94
C ASP A 34 -8.91 -7.69 -10.00
N GLY A 35 -8.86 -8.32 -8.83
CA GLY A 35 -8.49 -9.73 -8.67
C GLY A 35 -7.03 -10.09 -9.02
N LYS A 36 -6.20 -9.16 -9.52
CA LYS A 36 -4.81 -9.41 -9.94
C LYS A 36 -3.81 -8.98 -8.86
N ALA A 37 -3.69 -9.79 -7.81
CA ALA A 37 -2.87 -9.48 -6.64
C ALA A 37 -1.41 -9.12 -6.97
N SER A 38 -0.76 -9.82 -7.90
CA SER A 38 0.63 -9.54 -8.29
C SER A 38 0.79 -8.17 -8.95
N LEU A 39 -0.18 -7.72 -9.75
CA LEU A 39 -0.13 -6.39 -10.36
C LEU A 39 -0.35 -5.29 -9.31
N LEU A 40 -1.27 -5.51 -8.37
CA LEU A 40 -1.48 -4.61 -7.24
C LEU A 40 -0.24 -4.50 -6.34
N ALA A 41 0.54 -5.58 -6.20
CA ALA A 41 1.81 -5.56 -5.47
C ALA A 41 2.92 -4.84 -6.26
N ALA A 42 2.93 -4.94 -7.59
CA ALA A 42 3.88 -4.21 -8.44
C ALA A 42 3.73 -2.69 -8.29
N VAL A 43 2.50 -2.20 -8.10
CA VAL A 43 2.23 -0.78 -7.81
C VAL A 43 2.83 -0.36 -6.46
N ASP A 44 2.61 -1.15 -5.39
CA ASP A 44 3.18 -0.87 -4.06
C ASP A 44 4.71 -0.78 -4.14
N TYR A 45 5.30 -1.66 -4.96
CA TYR A 45 6.73 -1.72 -5.21
C TYR A 45 7.27 -0.49 -5.92
N TYR A 46 6.61 -0.08 -7.01
CA TYR A 46 7.00 1.10 -7.78
C TYR A 46 6.95 2.38 -6.94
N VAL A 47 5.88 2.56 -6.15
CA VAL A 47 5.75 3.70 -5.25
C VAL A 47 6.87 3.68 -4.20
N SER A 48 7.15 2.51 -3.62
CA SER A 48 8.19 2.37 -2.59
C SER A 48 9.60 2.66 -3.12
N MET A 49 9.92 2.27 -4.37
CA MET A 49 11.18 2.63 -5.03
C MET A 49 11.35 4.14 -5.26
N ARG A 50 10.23 4.89 -5.29
CA ARG A 50 10.20 6.34 -5.55
C ARG A 50 10.01 7.17 -4.29
N SER A 51 9.88 6.53 -3.14
CA SER A 51 9.73 7.21 -1.84
C SER A 51 11.09 7.57 -1.25
N ASP A 52 11.15 8.70 -0.54
CA ASP A 52 12.35 9.08 0.23
C ASP A 52 12.63 8.12 1.40
N VAL A 53 11.56 7.53 1.96
CA VAL A 53 11.62 6.59 3.08
C VAL A 53 10.70 5.41 2.81
N PHE A 54 11.24 4.20 3.00
CA PHE A 54 10.49 2.96 2.95
C PHE A 54 10.57 2.24 4.31
N ILE A 55 9.44 1.74 4.80
CA ILE A 55 9.35 0.96 6.03
C ILE A 55 8.60 -0.34 5.74
N SER A 56 9.25 -1.47 5.97
CA SER A 56 8.62 -2.79 5.87
C SER A 56 8.09 -3.27 7.21
N ALA A 57 6.97 -3.99 7.18
CA ALA A 57 6.43 -4.67 8.37
C ALA A 57 7.19 -5.97 8.72
N SER A 58 7.92 -6.56 7.77
CA SER A 58 8.72 -7.79 7.97
C SER A 58 9.84 -7.93 6.94
N ALA A 59 10.80 -8.82 7.20
CA ALA A 59 11.86 -9.18 6.25
C ALA A 59 11.34 -10.12 5.13
N GLY A 60 10.32 -9.67 4.39
CA GLY A 60 9.68 -10.40 3.30
C GLY A 60 10.17 -10.01 1.91
N ASN A 61 9.52 -10.55 0.87
CA ASN A 61 9.93 -10.35 -0.53
C ASN A 61 10.11 -8.89 -0.94
N MET A 62 9.23 -8.00 -0.47
CA MET A 62 9.32 -6.57 -0.78
C MET A 62 10.51 -5.89 -0.08
N HIS A 63 10.82 -6.31 1.15
CA HIS A 63 11.99 -5.82 1.88
C HIS A 63 13.30 -6.27 1.25
N ASN A 64 13.37 -7.51 0.77
CA ASN A 64 14.61 -8.05 0.24
C ASN A 64 14.99 -7.50 -1.13
N ALA A 65 14.08 -6.78 -1.78
CA ALA A 65 14.26 -6.36 -3.15
C ALA A 65 14.34 -4.81 -3.28
N LEU A 66 14.03 -4.06 -2.21
CA LEU A 66 14.16 -2.61 -2.09
C LEU A 66 15.34 -2.26 -1.16
#